data_AF-A0A5C6FUL8-F1
#
_entry.id   AF-A0A5C6FUL8-F1
#
_cell.length_a   1.000
_cell.length_b   1.000
_cell.length_c   1.000
_cell.angle_alpha   90.00
_cell.angle_beta   90.00
_cell.angle_gamma   90.00
#
_symmetry.space_group_name_H-M   'P 1'
#
loop_
_entity.id
_entity.type
_entity.pdbx_description
1 polymer ?
#
loop_
_entity_poly.entity_id
_entity_poly.type
_entity_poly.pdbx_seq_one_letter_code
_entity_poly.pdbx_strand_id
1 'polypeptide(L)'
;MTCDQLAYRLQQLRPELSACDIARLCVLILTTCPDLGQLETDEGLDKAWRNASFRLDAASDQHAAVADELASMCDDGPIQFSPDQLWTLLRAVKVQSQILELYTDQPALA
;
A
#
# COMPACT_ATOMS: atom_id res chain seq x y z
N MET A 1 10.83 20.80 -3.25
CA MET A 1 11.61 19.55 -3.47
C MET A 1 11.11 18.77 -4.69
N THR A 2 12.01 18.20 -5.50
CA THR A 2 11.69 17.30 -6.64
C THR A 2 11.69 15.82 -6.24
N CYS A 3 11.19 14.93 -7.11
CA CYS A 3 11.12 13.49 -6.83
C CYS A 3 12.51 12.84 -6.66
N ASP A 4 13.47 13.23 -7.51
CA ASP A 4 14.87 12.77 -7.41
C ASP A 4 15.53 13.22 -6.09
N GLN A 5 15.28 14.46 -5.66
CA GLN A 5 15.76 14.99 -4.39
C GLN A 5 15.16 14.24 -3.20
N LEU A 6 13.87 13.94 -3.25
CA LEU A 6 13.18 13.15 -2.23
C LEU A 6 13.78 11.75 -2.12
N ALA A 7 13.92 11.05 -3.25
CA ALA A 7 14.50 9.70 -3.29
C ALA A 7 15.92 9.68 -2.74
N TYR A 8 16.76 10.65 -3.13
CA TYR A 8 18.12 10.78 -2.62
C TYR A 8 18.15 11.00 -1.10
N ARG A 9 17.32 11.92 -0.59
CA ARG A 9 17.27 12.19 0.85
C ARG A 9 16.75 11.00 1.66
N LEU A 10 15.74 10.28 1.16
CA LEU A 10 15.24 9.06 1.78
C LEU A 10 16.32 7.97 1.84
N GLN A 11 17.10 7.81 0.76
CA GLN A 11 18.20 6.84 0.74
C GLN A 11 19.30 7.16 1.76
N GLN A 12 19.59 8.45 1.98
CA GLN A 12 20.56 8.89 2.99
C GLN A 12 20.06 8.67 4.42
N LEU A 13 18.76 8.90 4.67
CA LEU A 13 18.13 8.70 5.98
C LEU A 13 17.95 7.23 6.35
N ARG A 14 17.72 6.37 5.35
CA ARG A 14 17.45 4.93 5.51
C ARG A 14 18.19 4.12 4.43
N PRO A 15 19.52 3.96 4.57
CA PRO A 15 20.33 3.21 3.63
C PRO A 15 19.98 1.71 3.54
N GLU A 16 19.22 1.19 4.51
CA GLU A 16 18.73 -0.18 4.57
C GLU A 16 17.58 -0.49 3.60
N LEU A 17 16.90 0.53 3.05
CA LEU A 17 15.76 0.33 2.16
C LEU A 17 16.18 -0.03 0.73
N SER A 18 15.40 -0.90 0.09
CA SER A 18 15.60 -1.22 -1.32
C SER A 18 15.21 -0.03 -2.22
N ALA A 19 15.73 0.00 -3.45
CA ALA A 19 15.37 1.04 -4.42
C ALA A 19 13.86 1.04 -4.74
N CYS A 20 13.23 -0.13 -4.75
CA CYS A 20 11.78 -0.26 -4.96
C CYS A 20 10.99 0.37 -3.80
N ASP A 21 11.42 0.15 -2.56
CA ASP A 21 10.73 0.70 -1.38
C ASP A 21 10.87 2.22 -1.32
N ILE A 22 12.05 2.74 -1.67
CA ILE A 22 12.25 4.18 -1.81
C ILE A 22 11.32 4.77 -2.87
N ALA A 23 11.19 4.13 -4.04
CA ALA A 23 10.30 4.61 -5.10
C ALA A 23 8.82 4.60 -4.66
N ARG A 24 8.36 3.52 -4.02
CA ARG A 24 7.00 3.42 -3.46
C ARG A 24 6.72 4.50 -2.43
N LEU A 25 7.65 4.70 -1.49
CA LEU A 25 7.55 5.75 -0.48
C LEU A 25 7.52 7.15 -1.09
N CYS A 26 8.31 7.41 -2.15
CA CYS A 26 8.25 8.68 -2.87
C CYS A 26 6.85 8.94 -3.42
N VAL A 27 6.23 7.94 -4.07
CA VAL A 27 4.86 8.09 -4.60
C VAL A 27 3.86 8.31 -3.48
N LEU A 28 3.92 7.52 -2.40
CA LEU A 28 3.03 7.67 -1.25
C LEU A 28 3.15 9.04 -0.58
N ILE A 29 4.38 9.53 -0.36
CA ILE A 29 4.62 10.84 0.24
C ILE A 29 4.10 11.94 -0.68
N LEU A 30 4.42 11.91 -1.98
CA LEU A 30 3.99 12.93 -2.94
C LEU A 30 2.46 12.95 -3.16
N THR A 31 1.79 11.82 -3.02
CA THR A 31 0.32 11.74 -3.17
C THR A 31 -0.43 12.18 -1.91
N THR A 32 0.21 12.12 -0.74
CA THR A 32 -0.42 12.38 0.56
C THR A 32 0.03 13.68 1.22
N CYS A 33 1.14 14.26 0.76
CA CYS A 33 1.67 15.54 1.21
C CYS A 33 1.27 16.64 0.20
N PRO A 34 0.28 17.49 0.53
CA PRO A 34 -0.18 18.55 -0.38
C PRO A 34 0.81 19.71 -0.51
N ASP A 35 1.75 19.85 0.44
CA ASP A 35 2.72 20.93 0.50
C ASP A 35 4.15 20.38 0.60
N LEU A 36 4.84 20.34 -0.53
CA LEU A 36 6.20 19.83 -0.64
C LEU A 36 7.24 20.69 0.10
N GLY A 37 6.89 21.93 0.50
CA GLY A 37 7.77 22.77 1.32
C GLY A 37 8.00 22.18 2.72
N GLN A 38 7.06 21.39 3.23
CA GLN A 38 7.18 20.72 4.53
C GLN A 38 8.22 19.59 4.54
N LEU A 39 8.59 19.08 3.36
CA LEU A 39 9.53 17.99 3.22
C LEU A 39 11.00 18.47 3.16
N GLU A 40 11.22 19.79 3.19
CA GLU A 40 12.58 20.36 3.13
C GLU A 40 13.35 20.21 4.44
N THR A 41 12.65 20.08 5.57
CA THR A 41 13.24 19.80 6.87
C THR A 41 13.34 18.30 7.13
N ASP A 42 14.38 17.87 7.83
CA ASP A 42 14.55 16.45 8.19
C ASP A 42 13.39 15.94 9.07
N GLU A 43 12.85 16.78 9.96
CA GLU A 43 11.68 16.45 10.79
C GLU A 43 10.40 16.26 9.96
N GLY A 44 10.16 17.14 8.99
CA GLY A 44 9.00 17.04 8.12
C GLY A 44 9.10 15.82 7.21
N LEU A 45 10.30 15.51 6.73
CA LEU A 45 10.57 14.32 5.94
C LEU A 45 10.40 13.02 6.77
N ASP A 46 10.91 12.95 8.00
CA ASP A 46 10.74 11.78 8.87
C ASP A 46 9.28 11.57 9.25
N LYS A 47 8.52 12.65 9.49
CA LYS A 47 7.08 12.59 9.74
C LYS A 47 6.30 12.09 8.52
N ALA A 48 6.59 12.62 7.34
CA ALA A 48 5.95 12.20 6.10
C ALA A 48 6.24 10.73 5.79
N TRP A 49 7.49 10.30 6.00
CA TRP A 49 7.91 8.92 5.87
C TRP A 49 7.15 8.01 6.84
N ARG A 50 7.14 8.31 8.15
CA ARG A 50 6.41 7.51 9.15
C ARG A 50 4.94 7.35 8.79
N ASN A 51 4.32 8.43 8.29
CA ASN A 51 2.93 8.39 7.86
C ASN A 51 2.74 7.49 6.64
N ALA A 52 3.61 7.61 5.63
CA ALA A 52 3.57 6.81 4.41
C ALA A 52 3.79 5.32 4.71
N SER A 53 4.80 4.97 5.50
CA SER A 53 5.08 3.59 5.92
C SER A 53 3.91 3.01 6.72
N PHE A 54 3.38 3.75 7.71
CA PHE A 54 2.24 3.28 8.50
C PHE A 54 1.00 3.02 7.64
N ARG A 55 0.72 3.89 6.66
CA ARG A 55 -0.39 3.69 5.73
C ARG A 55 -0.19 2.46 4.84
N LEU A 56 1.05 2.22 4.42
CA LEU A 56 1.38 1.06 3.63
C LEU A 56 1.19 -0.23 4.43
N ASP A 57 1.73 -0.28 5.64
CA ASP A 57 1.57 -1.40 6.57
C ASP A 57 0.09 -1.67 6.87
N ALA A 58 -0.68 -0.63 7.18
CA ALA A 58 -2.11 -0.75 7.48
C ALA A 58 -2.93 -1.24 6.26
N ALA A 59 -2.58 -0.82 5.05
CA ALA A 59 -3.24 -1.28 3.84
C ALA A 59 -2.90 -2.75 3.53
N SER A 60 -1.66 -3.16 3.80
CA SER A 60 -1.22 -4.56 3.72
C SER A 60 -1.96 -5.46 4.72
N ASP A 61 -2.06 -5.02 5.98
CA ASP A 61 -2.77 -5.76 7.04
C ASP A 61 -4.27 -5.90 6.73
N GLN A 62 -4.92 -4.82 6.29
CA GLN A 62 -6.33 -4.87 5.90
C GLN A 62 -6.57 -5.81 4.73
N HIS A 63 -5.65 -5.84 3.77
CA HIS A 63 -5.77 -6.74 2.62
C HIS A 63 -5.63 -8.20 3.02
N ALA A 64 -4.66 -8.53 3.88
CA ALA A 64 -4.54 -9.87 4.45
C ALA A 64 -5.81 -10.30 5.19
N ALA A 65 -6.37 -9.41 6.03
CA ALA A 65 -7.61 -9.68 6.76
C ALA A 65 -8.81 -9.92 5.83
N VAL A 66 -8.95 -9.13 4.76
CA VAL A 66 -10.02 -9.31 3.76
C VAL A 66 -9.83 -10.62 2.99
N ALA A 67 -8.61 -10.97 2.62
CA ALA A 67 -8.32 -12.24 1.95
C ALA A 67 -8.71 -13.44 2.84
N ASP A 68 -8.37 -13.39 4.13
CA ASP A 68 -8.72 -14.42 5.11
C ASP A 68 -10.23 -14.53 5.33
N GLU A 69 -10.95 -13.40 5.45
CA GLU A 69 -12.42 -13.39 5.57
C GLU A 69 -13.10 -13.99 4.33
N LEU A 70 -12.63 -13.65 3.12
CA LEU A 70 -13.15 -14.23 1.88
C LEU A 70 -12.87 -15.73 1.77
N ALA A 71 -11.69 -16.19 2.22
CA ALA A 71 -11.39 -17.62 2.29
C ALA A 71 -12.34 -18.33 3.27
N SER A 72 -12.56 -17.77 4.46
CA SER A 72 -13.49 -18.31 5.46
C SER A 72 -14.93 -18.38 4.94
N MET A 73 -15.40 -17.37 4.20
CA MET A 73 -16.73 -17.37 3.59
C MET A 73 -16.91 -18.43 2.49
N CYS A 74 -15.81 -18.89 1.89
CA CYS A 74 -15.83 -19.99 0.92
C CYS A 74 -15.92 -21.37 1.59
N ASP A 75 -15.44 -21.52 2.82
CA ASP A 75 -15.43 -22.79 3.57
C ASP A 75 -16.72 -23.02 4.40
N ASP A 76 -17.43 -21.97 4.80
CA ASP A 76 -18.62 -22.05 5.65
C ASP A 76 -19.94 -22.33 4.88
N GLY A 77 -20.25 -23.60 4.64
CA GLY A 77 -21.63 -24.11 4.43
C GLY A 77 -22.44 -23.50 3.25
N PRO A 78 -23.74 -23.83 3.09
CA PRO A 78 -24.46 -23.55 1.85
C PRO A 78 -24.95 -22.10 1.80
N ILE A 79 -24.02 -21.15 1.69
CA ILE A 79 -24.35 -19.78 1.30
C ILE A 79 -24.63 -19.81 -0.20
N GLN A 80 -25.90 -19.76 -0.60
CA GLN A 80 -26.29 -19.63 -2.00
C GLN A 80 -26.00 -18.20 -2.48
N PHE A 81 -24.72 -17.89 -2.67
CA PHE A 81 -24.37 -16.75 -3.50
C PHE A 81 -24.81 -17.04 -4.94
N SER A 82 -25.47 -16.08 -5.57
CA SER A 82 -25.63 -16.14 -7.02
C SER A 82 -24.25 -16.06 -7.68
N PRO A 83 -24.05 -16.73 -8.83
CA PRO A 83 -22.78 -16.65 -9.58
C PRO A 83 -22.31 -15.21 -9.83
N ASP A 84 -23.25 -14.29 -10.05
CA ASP A 84 -22.97 -12.88 -10.28
C ASP A 84 -22.46 -12.14 -9.03
N GLN A 85 -22.95 -12.49 -7.84
CA GLN A 85 -22.49 -11.92 -6.57
C GLN A 85 -21.07 -12.39 -6.24
N LEU A 86 -20.76 -13.67 -6.46
CA LEU A 86 -19.39 -14.21 -6.32
C LEU A 86 -18.43 -13.52 -7.28
N TRP A 87 -18.80 -13.38 -8.55
CA TRP A 87 -17.97 -12.67 -9.53
C TRP A 87 -17.79 -11.18 -9.23
N THR A 88 -18.77 -10.55 -8.59
CA THR A 88 -18.67 -9.14 -8.18
C THR A 88 -17.71 -8.98 -7.00
N LEU A 89 -17.84 -9.83 -5.98
CA LEU A 89 -16.93 -9.86 -4.82
C LEU A 89 -15.50 -10.17 -5.25
N LEU A 90 -15.29 -11.24 -6.03
CA LEU A 90 -13.97 -11.66 -6.49
C LEU A 90 -13.29 -10.57 -7.33
N ARG A 91 -14.05 -9.84 -8.14
CA ARG A 91 -13.54 -8.74 -8.96
C ARG A 91 -13.23 -7.51 -8.11
N ALA A 92 -14.06 -7.17 -7.14
CA ALA A 92 -13.80 -6.07 -6.22
C ALA A 92 -12.53 -6.31 -5.41
N VAL A 93 -12.36 -7.52 -4.89
CA VAL A 93 -11.15 -7.95 -4.17
C VAL A 93 -9.95 -7.93 -5.09
N LYS A 94 -10.05 -8.50 -6.29
CA LYS A 94 -8.93 -8.51 -7.26
C LYS A 94 -8.50 -7.10 -7.66
N VAL A 95 -9.44 -6.19 -7.92
CA VAL A 95 -9.12 -4.80 -8.26
C VAL A 95 -8.52 -4.04 -7.08
N GLN A 96 -9.03 -4.24 -5.86
CA GLN A 96 -8.40 -3.67 -4.66
C GLN A 96 -6.98 -4.21 -4.46
N SER A 97 -6.77 -5.49 -4.70
CA SER A 97 -5.47 -6.14 -4.54
C SER A 97 -4.44 -5.68 -5.58
N GLN A 98 -4.86 -5.44 -6.83
CA GLN A 98 -3.99 -4.93 -7.91
C GLN A 98 -3.46 -3.52 -7.66
N ILE A 99 -4.26 -2.66 -7.02
CA ILE A 99 -3.81 -1.33 -6.61
C ILE A 99 -2.80 -1.48 -5.48
N LEU A 100 -3.04 -2.41 -4.54
CA LEU A 100 -2.13 -2.65 -3.44
C LEU A 100 -0.79 -3.25 -3.89
N GLU A 101 -0.77 -4.19 -4.83
CA GLU A 101 0.46 -4.74 -5.45
C GLU A 101 1.37 -3.68 -6.08
N LEU A 102 0.81 -2.56 -6.55
CA LEU A 102 1.61 -1.44 -7.05
C LEU A 102 2.32 -0.69 -5.91
N TYR A 103 1.82 -0.82 -4.68
CA TYR A 103 2.35 -0.19 -3.48
C TYR A 103 3.02 -1.17 -2.50
N THR A 104 2.79 -2.48 -2.60
CA THR A 104 3.39 -3.52 -1.75
C THR A 104 4.18 -4.52 -2.62
N ASP A 105 5.21 -5.16 -2.07
CA ASP A 105 5.98 -6.21 -2.80
C ASP A 105 5.32 -7.59 -2.72
N GLN A 106 4.07 -7.66 -2.26
CA GLN A 106 3.34 -8.91 -2.06
C GLN A 106 2.34 -9.14 -3.20
N PRO A 107 2.36 -10.33 -3.83
CA PRO A 107 1.37 -10.68 -4.84
C PRO A 107 -0.03 -10.73 -4.22
N ALA A 108 -0.99 -10.16 -4.94
CA ALA A 108 -2.37 -9.99 -4.57
C ALA A 108 -3.06 -11.29 -4.20
N LEU A 109 -2.72 -12.39 -4.89
CA LEU A 109 -3.34 -13.71 -4.80
C LEU A 109 -2.43 -14.72 -5.54
N ALA A 110 -2.08 -15.83 -4.88
CA ALA A 110 -1.58 -17.05 -5.51
C ALA A 110 -2.61 -18.17 -5.32
#